data_AF-K0BWU4-F1
#
_entry.id   AF-K0BWU4-F1
#
_cell.length_a   1.000
_cell.length_b   1.000
_cell.length_c   1.000
_cell.angle_alpha   90.00
_cell.angle_beta   90.00
_cell.angle_gamma   90.00
#
_symmetry.space_group_name_H-M   'P 1'
#
loop_
_entity.id
_entity.type
_entity.pdbx_description
1 polymer ?
#
loop_
_entity_poly.entity_id
_entity_poly.type
_entity_poly.pdbx_seq_one_letter_code
_entity_poly.pdbx_strand_id
1 'polypeptide(L)'
;VRQIRNSVHFRRPKTFEPPRQPKYPRKSLPSRNRMDAYNIIKFPLTSEAAMKKIEDNNTLVFIVHTSSNKHHIEAAVKKLYDINVAKVNTLIRLDGKKKGYVRL
;
A
#
# COMPACT_ATOMS: atom_id res chain seq x y z
N VAL A 1 51.56 -13.62 21.33
CA VAL A 1 50.90 -14.85 21.85
C VAL A 1 49.95 -15.38 20.78
N ARG A 2 50.03 -16.66 20.39
CA ARG A 2 49.10 -17.28 19.42
C ARG A 2 47.76 -17.57 20.10
N GLN A 3 46.64 -17.28 19.44
CA GLN A 3 45.32 -17.75 19.90
C GLN A 3 45.24 -19.26 19.79
N ILE A 4 44.90 -19.92 20.90
CA ILE A 4 44.62 -21.36 20.94
C ILE A 4 43.28 -21.59 20.22
N ARG A 5 43.29 -22.38 19.14
CA ARG A 5 42.09 -22.75 18.38
C ARG A 5 41.68 -24.16 18.75
N ASN A 6 40.48 -24.32 19.31
CA ASN A 6 39.97 -25.61 19.79
C ASN A 6 39.21 -26.42 18.72
N SER A 7 39.10 -25.90 17.49
CA SER A 7 38.41 -26.56 16.37
C SER A 7 39.39 -26.80 15.22
N VAL A 8 39.25 -27.94 14.54
CA VAL A 8 40.01 -28.29 13.33
C VAL A 8 39.59 -27.41 12.14
N HIS A 9 38.40 -26.80 12.18
CA HIS A 9 37.89 -25.96 11.12
C HIS A 9 38.23 -24.48 11.32
N PHE A 10 38.76 -23.85 10.27
CA PHE A 10 38.94 -22.41 10.24
C PHE A 10 37.62 -21.70 9.89
N ARG A 11 37.17 -20.78 10.76
CA ARG A 11 36.02 -19.90 10.51
C ARG A 11 36.50 -18.48 10.28
N ARG A 12 36.01 -17.82 9.22
CA ARG A 12 36.32 -16.42 8.95
C ARG A 12 35.81 -15.57 10.13
N PRO A 13 36.67 -14.78 10.80
CA PRO A 13 36.22 -13.89 11.86
C PRO A 13 35.34 -12.79 11.27
N LYS A 14 34.34 -12.35 12.03
CA LYS A 14 33.53 -11.19 11.65
C LYS A 14 34.41 -9.95 11.77
N THR A 15 34.66 -9.30 10.64
CA THR A 15 35.44 -8.07 10.55
C THR A 15 34.51 -6.86 10.51
N PHE A 16 35.05 -5.67 10.72
CA PHE A 16 34.31 -4.43 10.48
C PHE A 16 33.95 -4.32 8.98
N GLU A 17 32.69 -4.02 8.70
CA GLU A 17 32.19 -3.73 7.35
C GLU A 17 31.69 -2.27 7.34
N PRO A 18 32.35 -1.35 6.60
CA PRO A 18 31.94 0.04 6.57
C PRO A 18 30.56 0.19 5.90
N PRO A 19 29.74 1.18 6.32
CA PRO A 19 28.46 1.46 5.66
C PRO A 19 28.69 1.89 4.21
N ARG A 20 27.75 1.53 3.32
CA ARG A 20 27.84 1.89 1.90
C ARG A 20 27.63 3.38 1.72
N GLN A 21 28.68 4.11 1.32
CA GLN A 21 28.61 5.52 0.93
C GLN A 21 28.97 5.67 -0.56
N PRO A 22 28.00 5.53 -1.49
CA PRO A 22 28.28 5.64 -2.92
C PRO A 22 28.64 7.08 -3.30
N LYS A 23 29.63 7.25 -4.19
CA LYS A 23 30.07 8.58 -4.65
C LYS A 23 29.04 9.29 -5.55
N TYR A 24 28.14 8.53 -6.18
CA TYR A 24 27.13 9.03 -7.10
C TYR A 24 25.78 8.34 -6.89
N PRO A 25 24.65 9.01 -7.18
CA PRO A 25 23.34 8.40 -7.08
C PRO A 25 23.12 7.36 -8.20
N ARG A 26 22.40 6.28 -7.90
CA ARG A 26 22.08 5.23 -8.90
C ARG A 26 21.04 5.67 -9.94
N LYS A 27 20.17 6.60 -9.58
CA LYS A 27 19.15 7.19 -10.45
C LYS A 27 19.36 8.69 -10.44
N SER A 28 19.30 9.32 -11.62
CA SER A 28 19.43 10.77 -11.76
C SER A 28 18.29 11.52 -11.06
N LEU A 29 17.08 10.96 -11.10
CA LEU A 29 15.89 11.55 -10.47
C LEU A 29 15.19 10.57 -9.53
N PRO A 30 14.60 11.05 -8.42
CA PRO A 30 13.77 10.23 -7.55
C PRO A 30 12.46 9.84 -8.26
N SER A 31 11.96 8.64 -7.95
CA SER A 31 10.66 8.20 -8.46
C SER A 31 9.53 8.87 -7.68
N ARG A 32 8.52 9.37 -8.39
CA ARG A 32 7.31 9.92 -7.76
C ARG A 32 6.40 8.79 -7.30
N ASN A 33 5.69 9.01 -6.19
CA ASN A 33 4.64 8.09 -5.77
C ASN A 33 3.46 8.18 -6.76
N ARG A 34 3.16 7.07 -7.43
CA ARG A 34 2.06 6.95 -8.40
C ARG A 34 0.72 6.58 -7.75
N MET A 35 0.72 6.25 -6.46
CA MET A 35 -0.47 5.86 -5.69
C MET A 35 -0.91 7.02 -4.79
N ASP A 36 -1.30 8.14 -5.41
CA ASP A 36 -1.93 9.25 -4.70
C ASP A 36 -3.44 9.02 -4.54
N ALA A 37 -4.11 9.87 -3.75
CA ALA A 37 -5.52 9.69 -3.41
C ALA A 37 -6.43 9.69 -4.64
N TYR A 38 -6.13 10.53 -5.63
CA TYR A 38 -6.88 10.63 -6.89
C TYR A 38 -6.66 9.43 -7.82
N ASN A 39 -5.46 8.83 -7.86
CA ASN A 39 -5.27 7.59 -8.61
C ASN A 39 -5.88 6.38 -7.89
N ILE A 40 -5.91 6.39 -6.55
CA ILE A 40 -6.52 5.31 -5.75
C ILE A 40 -8.02 5.26 -5.96
N ILE A 41 -8.72 6.39 -5.81
CA ILE A 41 -10.19 6.47 -5.98
C ILE A 41 -10.50 7.04 -7.36
N LYS A 42 -10.98 6.19 -8.26
CA LYS A 42 -11.25 6.59 -9.65
C LYS A 42 -12.58 7.30 -9.80
N PHE A 43 -13.66 6.66 -9.35
CA PHE A 43 -15.02 7.21 -9.40
C PHE A 43 -15.95 6.46 -8.44
N PRO A 44 -17.02 7.11 -7.93
CA PRO A 44 -18.08 6.44 -7.19
C PRO A 44 -18.88 5.50 -8.10
N LEU A 45 -19.32 4.37 -7.58
CA LEU A 45 -20.15 3.43 -8.32
C LEU A 45 -21.63 3.80 -8.13
N THR A 46 -22.27 4.26 -9.19
CA THR A 46 -23.66 4.77 -9.18
C THR A 46 -24.71 3.74 -9.62
N SER A 47 -24.43 2.44 -9.52
CA SER A 47 -25.42 1.40 -9.83
C SER A 47 -26.55 1.36 -8.79
N GLU A 48 -27.76 0.98 -9.15
CA GLU A 48 -28.91 0.85 -8.23
C GLU A 48 -28.57 0.06 -6.95
N ALA A 49 -27.90 -1.08 -7.10
CA ALA A 49 -27.47 -1.90 -5.97
C ALA A 49 -26.44 -1.19 -5.06
N ALA A 50 -25.65 -0.26 -5.60
CA ALA A 50 -24.73 0.57 -4.83
C ALA A 50 -25.46 1.73 -4.16
N MET A 51 -26.42 2.37 -4.85
CA MET A 51 -27.28 3.40 -4.26
C MET A 51 -28.05 2.85 -3.05
N LYS A 52 -28.64 1.66 -3.19
CA LYS A 52 -29.28 0.95 -2.08
C LYS A 52 -28.34 0.72 -0.89
N LYS A 53 -27.05 0.45 -1.14
CA LYS A 53 -26.03 0.27 -0.09
C LYS A 53 -25.63 1.58 0.61
N ILE A 54 -25.80 2.71 -0.05
CA ILE A 54 -25.63 4.03 0.57
C ILE A 54 -26.78 4.27 1.54
N GLU A 55 -28.02 3.98 1.12
CA GLU A 55 -29.24 4.19 1.92
C GLU A 55 -29.36 3.22 3.11
N ASP A 56 -29.28 1.92 2.87
CA ASP A 56 -29.58 0.90 3.90
C ASP A 56 -28.45 0.73 4.93
N ASN A 57 -27.20 0.84 4.48
CA ASN A 57 -26.03 0.38 5.24
C ASN A 57 -25.02 1.50 5.57
N ASN A 58 -25.26 2.73 5.12
CA ASN A 58 -24.28 3.84 5.18
C ASN A 58 -22.92 3.44 4.60
N THR A 59 -22.94 2.77 3.43
CA THR A 59 -21.71 2.33 2.74
C THR A 59 -21.56 3.02 1.40
N LEU A 60 -20.48 3.78 1.23
CA LEU A 60 -20.09 4.35 -0.06
C LEU A 60 -19.36 3.29 -0.89
N VAL A 61 -19.68 3.22 -2.18
CA VAL A 61 -19.09 2.26 -3.10
C VAL A 61 -18.26 2.99 -4.14
N PHE A 62 -16.98 2.63 -4.25
CA PHE A 62 -16.05 3.24 -5.20
C PHE A 62 -15.46 2.20 -6.14
N ILE A 63 -15.10 2.65 -7.34
CA ILE A 63 -14.13 1.95 -8.18
C ILE A 63 -12.76 2.48 -7.86
N VAL A 64 -11.86 1.57 -7.50
CA VAL A 64 -10.53 1.86 -6.98
C VAL A 64 -9.46 1.23 -7.86
N HIS A 65 -8.22 1.68 -7.70
CA HIS A 65 -7.08 1.10 -8.39
C HIS A 65 -6.89 -0.38 -8.03
N THR A 66 -6.56 -1.24 -9.00
CA THR A 66 -6.47 -2.69 -8.78
C THR A 66 -5.39 -3.08 -7.79
N SER A 67 -4.28 -2.35 -7.73
CA SER A 67 -3.20 -2.56 -6.76
C SER A 67 -3.43 -1.91 -5.39
N SER A 68 -4.53 -1.18 -5.16
CA SER A 68 -4.73 -0.50 -3.87
C SER A 68 -5.11 -1.47 -2.75
N ASN A 69 -4.42 -1.36 -1.61
CA ASN A 69 -4.78 -2.03 -0.36
C ASN A 69 -5.91 -1.30 0.37
N LYS A 70 -6.53 -1.94 1.37
CA LYS A 70 -7.62 -1.35 2.16
C LYS A 70 -7.21 -0.05 2.86
N HIS A 71 -6.00 -0.01 3.44
CA HIS A 71 -5.46 1.20 4.08
C HIS A 71 -5.25 2.38 3.11
N HIS A 72 -4.91 2.09 1.84
CA HIS A 72 -4.79 3.14 0.83
C HIS A 72 -6.15 3.77 0.53
N ILE A 73 -7.21 2.94 0.45
CA ILE A 73 -8.58 3.41 0.19
C ILE A 73 -9.08 4.22 1.39
N GLU A 74 -8.86 3.72 2.62
CA GLU A 74 -9.22 4.41 3.85
C GLU A 74 -8.58 5.81 3.94
N ALA A 75 -7.26 5.89 3.75
CA ALA A 75 -6.53 7.16 3.76
C ALA A 75 -6.96 8.09 2.61
N ALA A 76 -7.23 7.55 1.42
CA ALA A 76 -7.67 8.34 0.28
C ALA A 76 -9.08 8.91 0.47
N VAL A 77 -10.01 8.12 1.00
CA VAL A 77 -11.39 8.59 1.30
C VAL A 77 -11.35 9.67 2.36
N LYS A 78 -10.62 9.43 3.45
CA LYS A 78 -10.46 10.42 4.53
C LYS A 78 -9.87 11.72 4.01
N LYS A 79 -8.86 11.65 3.14
CA LYS A 79 -8.22 12.85 2.59
C LYS A 79 -9.11 13.62 1.58
N LEU A 80 -9.83 12.91 0.72
CA LEU A 80 -10.59 13.54 -0.37
C LEU A 80 -11.95 14.06 0.06
N TYR A 81 -12.61 13.36 0.97
CA TYR A 81 -13.99 13.67 1.35
C TYR A 81 -14.16 14.06 2.82
N ASP A 82 -13.08 14.05 3.61
CA ASP A 82 -13.06 14.33 5.05
C ASP A 82 -14.04 13.46 5.85
N ILE A 83 -14.12 12.18 5.47
CA ILE A 83 -15.01 11.20 6.10
C ILE A 83 -14.20 10.23 6.97
N ASN A 84 -14.70 9.96 8.18
CA ASN A 84 -14.18 8.87 9.01
C ASN A 84 -14.71 7.52 8.51
N VAL A 85 -13.80 6.56 8.36
CA VAL A 85 -14.12 5.24 7.79
C VAL A 85 -14.10 4.21 8.91
N ALA A 86 -15.22 3.52 9.14
CA ALA A 86 -15.30 2.42 10.09
C ALA A 86 -14.66 1.13 9.55
N LYS A 87 -14.92 0.79 8.28
CA LYS A 87 -14.39 -0.45 7.66
C LYS A 87 -14.38 -0.39 6.14
N VAL A 88 -13.33 -0.96 5.53
CA VAL A 88 -13.24 -1.13 4.08
C VAL A 88 -13.28 -2.62 3.70
N ASN A 89 -14.19 -2.97 2.78
CA ASN A 89 -14.22 -4.26 2.10
C ASN A 89 -13.93 -4.06 0.61
N THR A 90 -13.23 -4.99 -0.03
CA THR A 90 -12.84 -4.87 -1.44
C THR A 90 -13.05 -6.19 -2.18
N LEU A 91 -13.40 -6.11 -3.46
CA LEU A 91 -13.38 -7.24 -4.39
C LEU A 91 -12.90 -6.80 -5.77
N ILE A 92 -12.44 -7.75 -6.58
CA ILE A 92 -12.19 -7.52 -8.01
C ILE A 92 -13.44 -7.98 -8.77
N ARG A 93 -13.99 -7.11 -9.63
CA ARG A 93 -15.11 -7.47 -10.51
C ARG A 93 -14.61 -8.26 -11.73
N LEU A 94 -15.52 -8.94 -12.42
CA LEU A 94 -15.23 -9.65 -13.67
C LEU A 94 -14.63 -8.72 -14.74
N ASP A 95 -14.97 -7.42 -14.74
CA ASP A 95 -14.36 -6.39 -15.60
C ASP A 95 -12.89 -6.07 -15.28
N GLY A 96 -12.27 -6.76 -14.31
CA GLY A 96 -10.89 -6.51 -13.85
C GLY A 96 -10.71 -5.26 -12.99
N LYS A 97 -11.77 -4.46 -12.76
CA LYS A 97 -11.72 -3.28 -11.88
C LYS A 97 -12.01 -3.66 -10.43
N LYS A 98 -11.26 -3.10 -9.48
CA LYS A 98 -11.49 -3.31 -8.05
C LYS A 98 -12.63 -2.42 -7.55
N LYS A 99 -13.59 -3.02 -6.84
CA LYS A 99 -14.70 -2.34 -6.15
C LYS A 99 -14.37 -2.27 -4.66
N GLY A 100 -14.49 -1.08 -4.07
CA GLY A 100 -14.33 -0.84 -2.64
C GLY A 100 -15.66 -0.44 -2.01
N TYR A 101 -16.08 -1.17 -0.98
CA TYR A 101 -17.16 -0.81 -0.08
C TYR A 101 -16.56 -0.16 1.16
N VAL A 102 -16.92 1.10 1.40
CA VAL A 102 -16.41 1.92 2.49
C VAL A 102 -17.57 2.21 3.42
N ARG A 103 -17.54 1.60 4.60
CA ARG A 103 -18.52 1.85 5.66
C ARG A 103 -18.09 3.08 6.44
N LEU A 104 -19.02 4.01 6.59
CA LEU A 104 -18.88 5.18 7.43
C LEU A 104 -19.03 4.78 8.91
#